data_AF-A0A951HH71-F1
#
_entry.id   AF-A0A951HH71-F1
#
_cell.length_a   1.000
_cell.length_b   1.000
_cell.length_c   1.000
_cell.angle_alpha   90.00
_cell.angle_beta   90.00
_cell.angle_gamma   90.00
#
_symmetry.space_group_name_H-M   'P 1'
#
loop_
_entity.id
_entity.type
_entity.pdbx_description
1 polymer ?
#
loop_
_entity_poly.entity_id
_entity_poly.type
_entity_poly.pdbx_seq_one_letter_code
_entity_poly.pdbx_strand_id
1 'polypeptide(L)'
;MPAHQRAVDEIQAAIRAEGVAARPPLFKPAPPRPAPSSDPLDHRVAEELEAIGRRLELLGGALAADPILLHRYGVQLQSIDLVRQMLGHLAQVVLAGEKDKAVAAITLTELKARLQRRPLLRTDAA
;
A
#
# COMPACT_ATOMS: atom_id res chain seq x y z
N MET A 1 40.03 -33.16 -17.83
CA MET A 1 39.15 -32.26 -17.04
C MET A 1 39.33 -32.55 -15.55
N PRO A 2 39.54 -31.54 -14.70
CA PRO A 2 39.61 -31.71 -13.24
C PRO A 2 38.32 -32.34 -12.68
N ALA A 3 38.41 -33.13 -11.62
CA ALA A 3 37.26 -33.85 -11.05
C ALA A 3 36.15 -32.90 -10.54
N HIS A 4 36.52 -31.75 -9.98
CA HIS A 4 35.56 -30.74 -9.52
C HIS A 4 34.77 -30.12 -10.68
N GLN A 5 35.38 -29.95 -11.85
CA GLN A 5 34.72 -29.35 -13.00
C GLN A 5 33.64 -30.28 -13.56
N ARG A 6 33.91 -31.59 -13.63
CA ARG A 6 32.91 -32.59 -14.04
C ARG A 6 31.68 -32.61 -13.14
N ALA A 7 31.88 -32.52 -11.82
CA ALA A 7 30.78 -32.48 -10.86
C ALA A 7 29.90 -31.23 -11.02
N VAL A 8 30.52 -30.06 -11.27
CA VAL A 8 29.78 -28.83 -11.56
C VAL A 8 28.99 -28.96 -12.87
N ASP A 9 29.61 -29.51 -13.91
CA ASP A 9 28.98 -29.67 -15.22
C ASP A 9 27.78 -30.63 -15.16
N GLU A 10 27.87 -31.72 -14.40
CA GLU A 10 26.77 -32.66 -14.15
C GLU A 10 25.59 -32.00 -13.43
N ILE A 11 25.86 -31.21 -12.38
CA ILE A 11 24.82 -30.47 -11.65
C ILE A 11 24.15 -29.45 -12.56
N GLN A 12 24.92 -28.70 -13.34
CA GLN A 12 24.35 -27.73 -14.27
C GLN A 12 23.54 -28.39 -15.39
N ALA A 13 23.99 -29.54 -15.90
CA ALA A 13 23.24 -30.32 -16.89
C ALA A 13 21.91 -30.81 -16.30
N ALA A 14 21.91 -31.30 -15.06
CA ALA A 14 20.70 -31.70 -14.36
C ALA A 14 19.72 -30.53 -14.17
N ILE A 15 20.20 -29.35 -13.75
CA ILE A 15 19.38 -28.14 -13.58
C ILE A 15 18.77 -27.68 -14.92
N ARG A 16 19.53 -27.74 -16.01
CA ARG A 16 19.03 -27.37 -17.34
C ARG A 16 17.99 -28.38 -17.86
N ALA A 17 18.18 -29.67 -17.57
CA ALA A 17 17.23 -30.73 -17.92
C ALA A 17 15.91 -30.64 -17.13
N GLU A 18 15.95 -30.15 -15.89
CA GLU A 18 14.79 -29.95 -15.02
C GLU A 18 13.80 -28.91 -15.58
N GLY A 19 14.31 -27.91 -16.31
CA GLY A 19 13.51 -26.88 -16.97
C GLY A 19 12.90 -25.84 -16.02
N VAL A 20 12.73 -24.60 -16.50
CA VAL A 20 12.24 -23.46 -15.70
C VAL A 20 10.81 -23.69 -15.18
N ALA A 21 10.02 -24.50 -15.87
CA ALA A 21 8.62 -24.78 -15.52
C ALA A 21 8.45 -25.76 -14.33
N ALA A 22 9.46 -26.56 -14.00
CA ALA A 22 9.37 -27.54 -12.91
C ALA A 22 9.58 -26.92 -11.53
N ARG A 23 10.11 -25.69 -11.45
CA ARG A 23 10.36 -25.00 -10.18
C ARG A 23 9.18 -24.12 -9.81
N PRO A 24 8.56 -24.33 -8.63
CA PRO A 24 7.56 -23.41 -8.13
C PRO A 24 8.18 -22.02 -7.98
N PRO A 25 7.43 -20.94 -8.28
CA PRO A 25 7.92 -19.59 -8.10
C PRO A 25 8.25 -19.35 -6.61
N LEU A 26 9.40 -18.73 -6.37
CA LEU A 26 9.86 -18.40 -5.02
C LEU A 26 8.90 -17.43 -4.30
N PHE A 27 8.19 -16.61 -5.08
CA PHE A 27 7.26 -15.62 -4.58
C PHE A 27 5.82 -15.96 -4.93
N LYS A 28 4.93 -15.76 -3.97
CA LYS A 28 3.49 -15.79 -4.22
C LYS A 28 3.12 -14.67 -5.20
N PRO A 29 2.20 -14.91 -6.14
CA PRO A 29 1.72 -13.85 -7.02
C PRO A 29 1.14 -12.70 -6.18
N ALA A 30 1.34 -11.48 -6.64
CA ALA A 30 0.81 -10.31 -5.96
C ALA A 30 -0.73 -10.42 -5.85
N PRO A 31 -1.33 -10.00 -4.72
CA PRO A 31 -2.78 -10.01 -4.58
C PRO A 31 -3.41 -9.15 -5.70
N PRO A 32 -4.56 -9.58 -6.25
CA PRO A 32 -5.23 -8.85 -7.31
C PRO A 32 -5.61 -7.46 -6.80
N ARG A 33 -5.28 -6.42 -7.58
CA ARG A 33 -5.69 -5.06 -7.28
C ARG A 33 -7.20 -4.92 -7.55
N PRO A 34 -7.95 -4.16 -6.72
CA PRO A 34 -9.33 -3.82 -7.02
C PRO A 34 -9.43 -3.16 -8.40
N ALA A 35 -10.48 -3.49 -9.16
CA ALA A 35 -10.79 -2.74 -10.37
C ALA A 35 -11.00 -1.25 -10.04
N PRO A 36 -10.67 -0.31 -10.93
CA PRO A 36 -10.94 1.11 -10.72
C PRO A 36 -12.45 1.42 -10.77
N SER A 37 -12.86 2.53 -10.17
CA SER A 37 -14.23 3.01 -10.19
C SER A 37 -14.62 3.48 -11.58
N SER A 38 -15.87 3.24 -11.97
CA SER A 38 -16.45 3.76 -13.21
C SER A 38 -16.95 5.19 -13.09
N ASP A 39 -17.09 5.73 -11.87
CA ASP A 39 -17.59 7.09 -11.65
C ASP A 39 -16.46 8.12 -11.79
N PRO A 40 -16.53 9.08 -12.74
CA PRO A 40 -15.53 10.13 -12.89
C PRO A 40 -15.34 11.00 -11.64
N LEU A 41 -16.35 11.13 -10.78
CA LEU A 41 -16.24 11.89 -9.53
C LEU A 41 -15.28 11.21 -8.54
N ASP A 42 -15.32 9.87 -8.46
CA ASP A 42 -14.41 9.10 -7.60
C ASP A 42 -12.94 9.36 -7.98
N HIS A 43 -12.62 9.42 -9.27
CA HIS A 43 -11.27 9.75 -9.75
C HIS A 43 -10.84 11.14 -9.28
N ARG A 44 -11.69 12.15 -9.48
CA ARG A 44 -11.38 13.54 -9.08
C ARG A 44 -11.22 13.68 -7.57
N VAL A 45 -12.08 13.01 -6.79
CA VAL A 45 -11.96 13.02 -5.32
C VAL A 45 -10.67 12.34 -4.88
N ALA A 46 -10.31 11.21 -5.47
CA ALA A 46 -9.04 10.54 -5.17
C ALA A 46 -7.83 11.45 -5.48
N GLU A 47 -7.83 12.12 -6.63
CA GLU A 47 -6.79 13.08 -7.02
C GLU A 47 -6.66 14.24 -6.01
N GLU A 48 -7.78 14.80 -5.56
CA GLU A 48 -7.79 15.88 -4.55
C GLU A 48 -7.25 15.39 -3.20
N LEU A 49 -7.61 14.17 -2.76
CA LEU A 49 -7.07 13.59 -1.52
C LEU A 49 -5.54 13.41 -1.60
N GLU A 50 -5.03 12.96 -2.74
CA GLU A 50 -3.58 12.86 -2.97
C GLU A 50 -2.91 14.24 -3.04
N ALA A 51 -3.56 15.23 -3.66
CA ALA A 51 -3.05 16.60 -3.71
C ALA A 51 -2.94 17.21 -2.31
N ILE A 52 -3.93 16.98 -1.43
CA ILE A 52 -3.88 17.38 -0.02
C ILE A 52 -2.73 16.66 0.69
N GLY A 53 -2.57 15.34 0.47
CA GLY A 53 -1.46 14.56 1.02
C GLY A 53 -0.09 15.13 0.66
N ARG A 54 0.14 15.49 -0.61
CA ARG A 54 1.39 16.13 -1.07
C ARG A 54 1.64 17.48 -0.40
N ARG A 55 0.60 18.29 -0.16
CA ARG A 55 0.73 19.56 0.57
C ARG A 55 1.13 19.34 2.02
N LEU A 56 0.55 18.34 2.68
CA LEU A 56 0.92 17.97 4.05
C LEU A 56 2.36 17.47 4.14
N GLU A 57 2.84 16.72 3.15
CA GLU A 57 4.23 16.27 3.08
C GLU A 57 5.22 17.44 2.99
N LEU A 58 4.95 18.40 2.11
CA LEU A 58 5.78 19.60 1.98
C LEU A 58 5.81 20.41 3.28
N LEU A 59 4.64 20.61 3.90
CA LEU A 59 4.54 21.32 5.18
C LEU A 59 5.27 20.57 6.29
N GLY A 60 5.04 19.26 6.43
CA GLY A 60 5.69 18.42 7.43
C GLY A 60 7.21 18.40 7.26
N GLY A 61 7.69 18.32 6.02
CA GLY A 61 9.12 18.40 5.70
C GLY A 61 9.73 19.74 6.07
N ALA A 62 9.05 20.85 5.76
CA ALA A 62 9.51 22.19 6.14
C ALA A 62 9.59 22.38 7.67
N LEU A 63 8.59 21.87 8.40
CA LEU A 63 8.58 21.94 9.88
C LEU A 63 9.64 21.03 10.51
N ALA A 64 9.87 19.85 9.95
CA ALA A 64 10.89 18.92 10.42
C ALA A 64 12.33 19.36 10.10
N ALA A 65 12.51 20.27 9.13
CA ALA A 65 13.81 20.85 8.81
C ALA A 65 14.32 21.84 9.87
N ASP A 66 13.44 22.37 10.74
CA ASP A 66 13.84 23.19 11.90
C ASP A 66 14.21 22.28 13.09
N PRO A 67 15.48 22.25 13.53
CA PRO A 67 15.91 21.39 14.64
C PRO A 67 15.21 21.68 15.97
N ILE A 68 14.80 22.93 16.22
CA ILE A 68 14.12 23.31 17.46
C ILE A 68 12.71 22.73 17.47
N LEU A 69 11.99 22.87 16.36
CA LEU A 69 10.65 22.30 16.20
C LEU A 69 10.69 20.79 16.21
N LEU A 70 11.65 20.18 15.52
CA LEU A 70 11.81 18.73 15.49
C LEU A 70 12.11 18.16 16.89
N HIS A 71 13.02 18.79 17.64
CA HIS A 71 13.34 18.34 18.99
C HIS A 71 12.16 18.49 19.95
N ARG A 72 11.41 19.60 19.87
CA ARG A 72 10.30 19.89 20.78
C ARG A 72 9.01 19.15 20.43
N TYR A 73 8.74 18.94 19.13
CA TYR A 73 7.45 18.47 18.63
C TYR A 73 7.56 17.27 17.69
N GLY A 74 8.68 16.55 17.65
CA GLY A 74 8.90 15.46 16.68
C GLY A 74 7.80 14.40 16.65
N VAL A 75 7.26 14.04 17.83
CA VAL A 75 6.13 13.08 17.93
C VAL A 75 4.86 13.65 17.30
N GLN A 76 4.57 14.94 17.51
CA GLN A 76 3.43 15.61 16.91
C GLN A 76 3.62 15.80 15.40
N LEU A 77 4.85 16.11 14.95
CA LEU A 77 5.14 16.21 13.52
C LEU A 77 4.94 14.86 12.80
N GLN A 78 5.17 13.74 13.48
CA GLN A 78 4.86 12.41 12.96
C GLN A 78 3.35 12.24 12.67
N SER A 79 2.46 12.95 13.37
CA SER A 79 1.03 12.87 13.08
C SER A 79 0.67 13.43 11.70
N ILE A 80 1.48 14.36 11.17
CA ILE A 80 1.29 14.89 9.81
C ILE A 80 1.53 13.79 8.77
N ASP A 81 2.59 13.00 8.92
CA ASP A 81 2.85 11.87 8.04
C ASP A 81 1.77 10.79 8.17
N LEU A 82 1.30 10.50 9.39
CA LEU A 82 0.19 9.57 9.59
C LEU A 82 -1.07 10.02 8.84
N VAL A 83 -1.43 11.31 8.91
CA VAL A 83 -2.56 11.86 8.16
C VAL A 83 -2.35 11.74 6.66
N ARG A 84 -1.13 12.03 6.15
CA ARG A 84 -0.78 11.82 4.75
C ARG A 84 -1.01 10.37 4.30
N GLN A 85 -0.51 9.40 5.08
CA GLN A 85 -0.69 7.98 4.79
C GLN A 85 -2.17 7.59 4.78
N MET A 86 -2.96 8.10 5.74
CA MET A 86 -4.41 7.87 5.78
C MET A 86 -5.11 8.41 4.53
N LEU A 87 -4.77 9.63 4.09
CA LEU A 87 -5.32 10.21 2.86
C LEU A 87 -4.97 9.37 1.63
N GLY A 88 -3.73 8.86 1.54
CA GLY A 88 -3.33 7.97 0.46
C GLY A 88 -4.17 6.69 0.41
N HIS A 89 -4.39 6.04 1.55
CA HIS A 89 -5.28 4.87 1.61
C HIS A 89 -6.73 5.20 1.24
N LEU A 90 -7.25 6.34 1.70
CA LEU A 90 -8.60 6.77 1.37
C LEU A 90 -8.74 7.08 -0.13
N ALA A 91 -7.76 7.73 -0.76
CA ALA A 91 -7.74 7.95 -2.19
C ALA A 91 -7.82 6.63 -2.97
N GLN A 92 -7.06 5.61 -2.56
CA GLN A 92 -7.11 4.28 -3.18
C GLN A 92 -8.46 3.57 -2.99
N VAL A 93 -9.11 3.74 -1.83
CA VAL A 93 -10.46 3.20 -1.60
C VAL A 93 -11.48 3.93 -2.48
N VAL A 94 -11.42 5.26 -2.56
CA VAL A 94 -12.32 6.05 -3.41
C VAL A 94 -12.08 5.72 -4.87
N LEU A 95 -10.84 5.50 -5.31
CA LEU A 95 -10.54 5.14 -6.69
C LEU A 95 -10.99 3.72 -7.08
N ALA A 96 -11.19 2.82 -6.11
CA ALA A 96 -11.59 1.44 -6.38
C ALA A 96 -13.08 1.30 -6.72
N GLY A 97 -13.43 0.51 -7.73
CA GLY A 97 -14.81 0.04 -7.95
C GLY A 97 -15.22 -1.00 -6.91
N GLU A 98 -14.27 -1.79 -6.40
CA GLU A 98 -14.49 -2.82 -5.38
C GLU A 98 -14.02 -2.32 -4.00
N LYS A 99 -14.83 -1.42 -3.39
CA LYS A 99 -14.47 -0.72 -2.13
C LYS A 99 -14.07 -1.67 -1.01
N ASP A 100 -14.80 -2.78 -0.82
CA ASP A 100 -14.52 -3.75 0.26
C ASP A 100 -13.14 -4.42 0.10
N LYS A 101 -12.75 -4.75 -1.14
CA LYS A 101 -11.42 -5.30 -1.42
C LYS A 101 -10.34 -4.26 -1.20
N ALA A 102 -10.59 -3.01 -1.56
CA ALA A 102 -9.66 -1.91 -1.31
C ALA A 102 -9.46 -1.67 0.19
N VAL A 103 -10.53 -1.67 0.99
CA VAL A 103 -10.46 -1.57 2.46
C VAL A 103 -9.72 -2.76 3.07
N ALA A 104 -9.94 -3.97 2.55
CA ALA A 104 -9.22 -5.16 3.01
C ALA A 104 -7.70 -5.07 2.79
N ALA A 105 -7.27 -4.37 1.73
CA ALA A 105 -5.87 -4.16 1.39
C ALA A 105 -5.16 -3.06 2.19
N ILE A 106 -5.88 -2.27 3.01
CA ILE A 106 -5.27 -1.24 3.86
C ILE A 106 -4.35 -1.87 4.91
N THR A 107 -3.13 -1.35 5.01
CA THR A 107 -2.12 -1.78 5.99
C THR A 107 -2.28 -1.07 7.34
N LEU A 108 -2.79 0.17 7.35
CA LEU A 108 -3.11 0.92 8.58
C LEU A 108 -4.29 0.29 9.33
N THR A 109 -4.00 -0.54 10.32
CA THR A 109 -4.98 -1.37 11.05
C THR A 109 -6.12 -0.54 11.66
N GLU A 110 -5.81 0.59 12.28
CA GLU A 110 -6.81 1.48 12.88
C GLU A 110 -7.74 2.11 11.85
N LEU A 111 -7.19 2.55 10.70
CA LEU A 111 -8.00 3.09 9.62
C LEU A 111 -8.90 2.01 9.02
N LYS A 112 -8.33 0.84 8.74
CA LYS A 112 -9.08 -0.32 8.25
C LYS A 112 -10.21 -0.68 9.20
N ALA A 113 -9.94 -0.78 10.50
CA ALA A 113 -10.95 -1.08 11.51
C ALA A 113 -12.07 -0.04 11.51
N ARG A 114 -11.75 1.26 11.38
CA ARG A 114 -12.76 2.34 11.28
C ARG A 114 -13.67 2.19 10.06
N LEU A 115 -13.10 1.89 8.90
CA LEU A 115 -13.86 1.73 7.64
C LEU A 115 -14.70 0.46 7.62
N GLN A 116 -14.31 -0.58 8.37
CA GLN A 116 -15.06 -1.83 8.51
C GLN A 116 -16.15 -1.76 9.59
N ARG A 117 -16.29 -0.65 10.32
CA ARG A 117 -17.33 -0.52 11.35
C ARG A 117 -18.71 -0.59 10.69
N ARG A 118 -19.60 -1.37 11.28
CA ARG A 118 -21.01 -1.36 10.92
C ARG A 118 -21.57 0.05 11.18
N PRO A 119 -22.23 0.69 10.20
CA PRO A 119 -22.87 1.95 10.47
C PRO A 119 -23.94 1.75 11.55
N LEU A 120 -23.93 2.63 12.55
CA LEU A 120 -25.11 2.84 13.39
C LEU A 120 -26.15 3.50 12.49
N LEU A 121 -26.93 2.69 11.77
CA LEU A 121 -28.12 3.19 11.09
C LEU A 121 -28.98 3.88 12.15
N ARG A 122 -29.09 5.22 12.07
CA ARG A 122 -30.19 5.92 12.74
C ARG A 122 -31.46 5.38 12.12
N THR A 123 -32.13 4.51 12.87
CA THR A 123 -33.51 4.13 12.60
C THR A 123 -34.39 5.31 13.02
N ASP A 124 -34.39 6.37 12.21
CA ASP A 124 -35.48 7.35 12.21
C ASP A 124 -36.39 6.88 11.05
N ALA A 125 -37.28 5.92 11.28
CA ALA A 125 -38.64 6.09 11.81
C ALA A 125 -39.59 6.72 10.77
N ALA A 126 -40.46 5.84 10.24
CA ALA A 126 -41.83 6.01 9.72
C ALA A 126 -42.12 7.13 8.70
#